data_AF-E9AE97-F1
#
_entry.id   AF-E9AE97-F1
#
_cell.length_a   1.000
_cell.length_b   1.000
_cell.length_c   1.000
_cell.angle_alpha   90.00
_cell.angle_beta   90.00
_cell.angle_gamma   90.00
#
_symmetry.space_group_name_H-M   'P 1'
#
loop_
_entity.id
_entity.type
_entity.pdbx_description
1 polymer ?
#
loop_
_entity_poly.entity_id
_entity_poly.type
_entity_poly.pdbx_seq_one_letter_code
_entity_poly.pdbx_strand_id
1 'polypeptide(L)'
;MRCTGTALLRHGSKALKCSPSRYTLTLTCGERATRLYSVSHSFFPQLWCRFHSLLLSAILSSSFSFSNNAQSSSMKSLFHPSLAVLGPVFAIPLKQQKIDEVVRVDHAGEVAAVRIARHQLEWMSPLDDAFPITQEILDDELVHQRVMSELAERHGVRTTSLDPLFKLGAFALGAGTAALGKCAMMCCHAAVEATIFEHYNDQLRELQVLEDKCSDIKESEAEKTAWADVKNYIVKFRDEEKHHQELGEQNGADQAPVYPLLYNGIRLACKVGVACAKRI
;
A
#
# COMPACT_ATOMS: atom_id res chain seq x y z
N MET A 1 -53.90 33.62 39.43
CA MET A 1 -53.62 35.06 39.22
C MET A 1 -52.14 35.26 39.58
N ARG A 2 -51.22 35.71 38.73
CA ARG A 2 -51.26 36.60 37.57
C ARG A 2 -50.35 36.07 36.45
N CYS A 3 -50.80 36.25 35.21
CA CYS A 3 -49.99 36.18 34.01
C CYS A 3 -49.25 37.51 33.82
N THR A 4 -48.01 37.47 33.34
CA THR A 4 -47.41 38.56 32.56
C THR A 4 -46.51 37.93 31.51
N GLY A 5 -46.98 37.94 30.27
CA GLY A 5 -46.18 37.66 29.08
C GLY A 5 -45.72 38.96 28.44
N THR A 6 -44.54 38.93 27.85
CA THR A 6 -44.10 39.97 26.92
C THR A 6 -43.40 39.28 25.75
N ALA A 7 -44.08 39.25 24.60
CA ALA A 7 -43.52 38.84 23.33
C ALA A 7 -42.83 40.06 22.69
N LEU A 8 -41.57 39.91 22.29
CA LEU A 8 -40.86 40.88 21.46
C LEU A 8 -40.47 40.21 20.15
N LEU A 9 -41.16 40.59 19.08
CA LEU A 9 -40.81 40.29 17.70
C LEU A 9 -39.90 41.42 17.17
N ARG A 10 -38.72 41.08 16.65
CA ARG A 10 -38.03 41.88 15.63
C ARG A 10 -37.48 40.99 14.53
N HIS A 11 -37.76 41.41 13.31
CA HIS A 11 -37.41 40.81 12.04
C HIS A 11 -35.94 40.98 11.66
N GLY A 12 -35.37 39.95 11.03
CA GLY A 12 -34.62 40.09 9.78
C GLY A 12 -33.10 39.96 9.84
N SER A 13 -32.58 38.77 9.47
CA SER A 13 -31.73 38.59 8.28
C SER A 13 -31.34 37.11 8.10
N LYS A 14 -31.30 36.70 6.84
CA LYS A 14 -31.28 35.32 6.34
C LYS A 14 -29.99 34.57 6.70
N ALA A 15 -30.12 33.34 7.20
CA ALA A 15 -29.13 32.28 7.05
C ALA A 15 -29.87 30.93 7.07
N LEU A 16 -29.81 30.18 5.95
CA LEU A 16 -30.29 28.80 5.89
C LEU A 16 -29.43 27.93 6.81
N LYS A 17 -29.99 27.54 7.96
CA LYS A 17 -29.46 26.46 8.80
C LYS A 17 -30.29 25.21 8.54
N CYS A 18 -29.70 24.19 7.90
CA CYS A 18 -30.22 22.83 7.98
C CYS A 18 -29.96 22.33 9.41
N SER A 19 -31.02 22.23 10.21
CA SER A 19 -31.00 21.56 11.51
C SER A 19 -31.78 20.26 11.39
N PRO A 20 -31.23 19.11 11.83
CA PRO A 20 -31.98 17.86 11.90
C PRO A 20 -32.85 17.90 13.15
N SER A 21 -34.17 17.88 12.95
CA SER A 21 -35.16 17.71 14.01
C SER A 21 -34.93 16.38 14.73
N ARG A 22 -34.39 16.42 15.95
CA ARG A 22 -34.42 15.32 16.92
C ARG A 22 -35.59 15.57 17.87
N TYR A 23 -36.62 14.75 17.75
CA TYR A 23 -37.59 14.58 18.83
C TYR A 23 -37.12 13.40 19.69
N THR A 24 -36.82 13.67 20.97
CA THR A 24 -36.63 12.62 21.97
C THR A 24 -37.51 12.96 23.17
N LEU A 25 -38.45 12.07 23.45
CA LEU A 25 -39.37 12.12 24.57
C LEU A 25 -38.66 11.54 25.81
N THR A 26 -38.45 12.34 26.85
CA THR A 26 -37.90 11.87 28.13
C THR A 26 -39.03 11.69 29.13
N LEU A 27 -39.30 10.44 29.53
CA LEU A 27 -40.10 10.11 30.70
C LEU A 27 -39.14 9.65 31.80
N THR A 28 -39.09 10.38 32.91
CA THR A 28 -38.35 9.98 34.11
C THR A 28 -39.31 9.29 35.07
N CYS A 29 -39.08 8.02 35.37
CA CYS A 29 -39.60 7.34 36.56
C CYS A 29 -38.45 6.56 37.21
N GLY A 30 -38.39 6.59 38.55
CA GLY A 30 -37.21 6.26 39.35
C GLY A 30 -36.73 4.80 39.33
N GLU A 31 -35.46 4.66 39.72
CA GLU A 31 -34.77 3.50 40.29
C GLU A 31 -34.88 2.12 39.58
N ARG A 32 -34.10 1.92 38.51
CA ARG A 32 -33.16 0.78 38.31
C ARG A 32 -32.54 0.79 36.92
N ALA A 33 -31.28 0.35 36.86
CA ALA A 33 -30.45 0.29 35.66
C ALA A 33 -31.09 -0.51 34.51
N THR A 34 -31.02 0.04 33.29
CA THR A 34 -31.03 -0.75 32.04
C THR A 34 -30.06 -0.13 31.04
N ARG A 35 -29.14 -0.98 30.55
CA ARG A 35 -28.18 -0.73 29.48
C ARG A 35 -28.95 -0.68 28.15
N LEU A 36 -28.82 0.40 27.38
CA LEU A 36 -29.36 0.49 26.02
C LEU A 36 -28.20 0.61 25.03
N TYR A 37 -28.04 -0.43 24.22
CA TYR A 37 -27.27 -0.38 22.98
C TYR A 37 -28.15 0.23 21.89
N SER A 38 -27.62 1.23 21.19
CA SER A 38 -28.20 1.74 19.95
C SER A 38 -27.20 1.49 18.83
N VAL A 39 -27.50 0.52 17.96
CA VAL A 39 -26.78 0.29 16.70
C VAL A 39 -27.61 0.92 15.60
N SER A 40 -27.09 1.96 14.95
CA SER A 40 -27.66 2.51 13.73
C SER A 40 -26.70 2.27 12.58
N HIS A 41 -27.00 1.25 11.75
CA HIS A 41 -26.39 1.12 10.43
C HIS A 41 -27.05 2.11 9.47
N SER A 42 -26.30 3.13 9.07
CA SER A 42 -26.59 3.97 7.89
C SER A 42 -25.51 3.73 6.85
N PHE A 43 -25.59 2.57 6.21
CA PHE A 43 -24.95 2.29 4.92
C PHE A 43 -25.58 3.27 3.89
N PHE A 44 -24.80 3.82 2.95
CA PHE A 44 -25.26 4.60 1.78
C PHE A 44 -25.61 6.11 1.92
N PRO A 45 -24.70 6.98 2.42
CA PRO A 45 -24.52 8.24 1.66
C PRO A 45 -23.09 8.76 1.51
N GLN A 46 -22.06 8.12 2.10
CA GLN A 46 -20.69 8.66 2.05
C GLN A 46 -19.96 8.40 0.72
N LEU A 47 -20.36 7.38 -0.04
CA LEU A 47 -19.74 7.02 -1.32
C LEU A 47 -20.03 8.05 -2.44
N TRP A 48 -21.19 8.72 -2.39
CA TRP A 48 -21.62 9.66 -3.43
C TRP A 48 -20.90 11.02 -3.33
N CYS A 49 -20.63 11.51 -2.11
CA CYS A 49 -19.98 12.81 -1.89
C CYS A 49 -18.49 12.81 -2.29
N ARG A 50 -17.78 11.67 -2.20
CA ARG A 50 -16.37 11.57 -2.60
C ARG A 50 -16.18 11.44 -4.12
N PHE A 51 -17.12 10.80 -4.82
CA PHE A 51 -17.08 10.66 -6.28
C PHE A 51 -17.17 12.00 -7.03
N HIS A 52 -17.90 13.00 -6.50
CA HIS A 52 -18.00 14.32 -7.12
C HIS A 52 -16.92 15.33 -6.66
N SER A 53 -16.35 15.17 -5.46
CA SER A 53 -15.36 16.12 -4.94
C SER A 53 -13.97 15.94 -5.57
N LEU A 54 -13.60 14.69 -5.93
CA LEU A 54 -12.27 14.37 -6.45
C LEU A 54 -12.10 14.65 -7.96
N LEU A 55 -13.19 14.76 -8.73
CA LEU A 55 -13.11 15.18 -10.14
C LEU A 55 -12.85 16.69 -10.29
N LEU A 56 -13.09 17.48 -9.25
CA LEU A 56 -12.94 18.95 -9.24
C LEU A 56 -11.67 19.45 -8.53
N SER A 57 -11.05 18.64 -7.68
CA SER A 57 -9.81 19.02 -6.95
C SER A 57 -8.51 18.59 -7.65
N ALA A 58 -8.59 17.83 -8.75
CA ALA A 58 -7.44 17.47 -9.59
C ALA A 58 -6.94 18.60 -10.52
N ILE A 59 -7.57 19.79 -10.52
CA ILE A 59 -7.19 20.91 -11.42
C ILE A 59 -6.56 22.10 -10.67
N LEU A 60 -6.68 22.21 -9.34
CA LEU A 60 -6.03 23.29 -8.59
C LEU A 60 -5.50 22.80 -7.24
N SER A 61 -4.17 22.71 -7.12
CA SER A 61 -3.37 23.25 -6.02
C SER A 61 -2.10 22.43 -5.82
N SER A 62 -1.07 22.84 -6.55
CA SER A 62 0.32 22.71 -6.13
C SER A 62 0.56 23.46 -4.82
N SER A 63 1.48 22.89 -4.02
CA SER A 63 2.15 23.47 -2.84
C SER A 63 1.51 23.20 -1.48
N PHE A 64 1.93 22.10 -0.83
CA PHE A 64 1.96 22.00 0.62
C PHE A 64 3.37 21.56 1.06
N SER A 65 4.08 22.47 1.74
CA SER A 65 5.33 22.17 2.43
C SER A 65 5.04 21.47 3.75
N PHE A 66 5.62 20.31 3.97
CA PHE A 66 5.60 19.64 5.26
C PHE A 66 6.95 19.84 5.98
N SER A 67 6.86 20.28 7.24
CA SER A 67 7.98 20.59 8.12
C SER A 67 8.48 19.30 8.76
N ASN A 68 9.73 18.92 8.48
CA ASN A 68 10.40 17.79 9.13
C ASN A 68 10.80 18.16 10.57
N ASN A 69 10.47 17.30 11.53
CA ASN A 69 11.20 17.24 12.79
C ASN A 69 11.64 15.80 13.03
N ALA A 70 12.95 15.60 12.95
CA ALA A 70 13.60 14.31 13.04
C ALA A 70 13.81 13.93 14.51
N GLN A 71 13.58 12.65 14.83
CA GLN A 71 14.21 12.01 15.98
C GLN A 71 14.98 10.79 15.48
N SER A 72 16.30 10.92 15.58
CA SER A 72 17.32 10.01 15.10
C SER A 72 17.58 8.90 16.12
N SER A 73 17.43 7.65 15.71
CA SER A 73 17.98 6.48 16.40
C SER A 73 18.78 5.62 15.42
N SER A 74 20.10 5.84 15.45
CA SER A 74 21.18 4.88 15.19
C SER A 74 20.94 3.78 14.14
N MET A 75 21.15 4.09 12.87
CA MET A 75 21.63 3.13 11.88
C MET A 75 23.03 3.55 11.40
N LYS A 76 24.02 2.72 11.69
CA LYS A 76 25.37 2.87 11.14
C LYS A 76 25.32 2.49 9.66
N SER A 77 25.18 3.51 8.82
CA SER A 77 25.75 3.68 7.48
C SER A 77 26.35 2.44 6.81
N LEU A 78 25.56 1.80 5.96
CA LEU A 78 26.05 1.10 4.76
C LEU A 78 25.85 2.02 3.54
N PHE A 79 26.39 3.24 3.60
CA PHE A 79 26.40 4.14 2.45
C PHE A 79 27.77 4.06 1.79
N HIS A 80 27.84 3.42 0.61
CA HIS A 80 28.95 3.60 -0.32
C HIS A 80 28.54 4.63 -1.37
N PRO A 81 29.36 5.64 -1.68
CA PRO A 81 29.03 6.63 -2.69
C PRO A 81 29.02 5.95 -4.07
N SER A 82 27.83 5.86 -4.67
CA SER A 82 27.61 5.29 -6.00
C SER A 82 28.10 6.26 -7.08
N LEU A 83 29.15 5.89 -7.80
CA LEU A 83 29.40 6.41 -9.14
C LEU A 83 28.39 5.73 -10.06
N ALA A 84 27.46 6.49 -10.64
CA ALA A 84 26.57 5.98 -11.68
C ALA A 84 27.42 5.49 -12.87
N VAL A 85 27.63 4.19 -12.96
CA VAL A 85 28.34 3.55 -14.07
C VAL A 85 27.37 3.48 -15.24
N LEU A 86 27.60 4.30 -16.28
CA LEU A 86 26.90 4.22 -17.56
C LEU A 86 27.43 2.99 -18.33
N GLY A 87 26.98 1.79 -17.96
CA GLY A 87 27.36 0.53 -18.61
C GLY A 87 26.89 -0.71 -17.84
N PRO A 88 26.94 -1.92 -18.44
CA PRO A 88 26.63 -3.16 -17.72
C PRO A 88 27.59 -3.32 -16.54
N VAL A 89 27.04 -3.61 -15.36
CA VAL A 89 27.81 -3.85 -14.13
C VAL A 89 28.52 -5.20 -14.19
N PHE A 90 27.89 -6.19 -14.82
CA PHE A 90 28.43 -7.54 -14.95
C PHE A 90 29.04 -7.74 -16.33
N ALA A 91 30.28 -8.24 -16.37
CA ALA A 91 30.96 -8.61 -17.61
C ALA A 91 30.30 -9.84 -18.26
N ILE A 92 29.75 -10.75 -17.46
CA ILE A 92 29.01 -11.93 -17.92
C ILE A 92 27.61 -11.49 -18.38
N PRO A 93 27.27 -11.59 -19.68
CA PRO A 93 25.98 -11.10 -20.18
C PRO A 93 24.77 -11.78 -19.53
N LEU A 94 24.89 -13.07 -19.21
CA LEU A 94 23.82 -13.83 -18.55
C LEU A 94 23.54 -13.29 -17.13
N LYS A 95 24.56 -12.88 -16.37
CA LYS A 95 24.38 -12.29 -15.04
C LYS A 95 23.74 -10.91 -15.15
N GLN A 96 24.18 -10.06 -16.09
CA GLN A 96 23.56 -8.76 -16.33
C GLN A 96 22.08 -8.92 -16.72
N GLN A 97 21.76 -9.80 -17.68
CA GLN A 97 20.38 -10.04 -18.10
C GLN A 97 19.49 -10.53 -16.95
N LYS A 98 20.03 -11.37 -16.05
CA LYS A 98 19.28 -11.82 -14.88
C LYS A 98 19.03 -10.68 -13.89
N ILE A 99 20.00 -9.80 -13.68
CA ILE A 99 19.82 -8.60 -12.84
C ILE A 99 18.81 -7.63 -13.46
N ASP A 100 18.86 -7.43 -14.78
CA ASP A 100 17.88 -6.62 -15.51
C ASP A 100 16.46 -7.17 -15.44
N GLU A 101 16.30 -8.50 -15.33
CA GLU A 101 15.01 -9.16 -15.14
C GLU A 101 14.53 -8.97 -13.69
N VAL A 102 15.35 -9.38 -12.71
CA VAL A 102 15.04 -9.41 -11.28
C VAL A 102 14.68 -8.02 -10.77
N VAL A 103 15.58 -7.06 -10.91
CA VAL A 103 15.38 -5.71 -10.36
C VAL A 103 14.19 -5.00 -11.02
N ARG A 104 13.92 -5.28 -12.30
CA ARG A 104 12.78 -4.68 -13.02
C ARG A 104 11.45 -5.18 -12.50
N VAL A 105 11.31 -6.49 -12.32
CA VAL A 105 10.05 -7.07 -11.85
C VAL A 105 9.81 -6.71 -10.38
N ASP A 106 10.85 -6.71 -9.56
CA ASP A 106 10.75 -6.33 -8.14
C ASP A 106 10.37 -4.86 -8.01
N HIS A 107 11.07 -3.96 -8.70
CA HIS A 107 10.70 -2.55 -8.75
C HIS A 107 9.23 -2.34 -9.17
N ALA A 108 8.74 -3.08 -10.17
CA ALA A 108 7.35 -2.99 -10.59
C ALA A 108 6.37 -3.48 -9.51
N GLY A 109 6.72 -4.55 -8.79
CA GLY A 109 6.00 -5.08 -7.63
C GLY A 109 5.90 -4.04 -6.51
N GLU A 110 7.03 -3.53 -6.03
CA GLU A 110 7.08 -2.55 -4.93
C GLU A 110 6.31 -1.27 -5.27
N VAL A 111 6.42 -0.80 -6.52
CA VAL A 111 5.65 0.36 -6.99
C VAL A 111 4.14 0.09 -6.96
N ALA A 112 3.71 -1.11 -7.30
CA ALA A 112 2.30 -1.49 -7.25
C ALA A 112 1.81 -1.65 -5.81
N ALA A 113 2.58 -2.28 -4.93
CA ALA A 113 2.25 -2.47 -3.51
C ALA A 113 2.06 -1.12 -2.79
N VAL A 114 3.01 -0.19 -2.96
CA VAL A 114 2.89 1.19 -2.46
C VAL A 114 1.60 1.87 -2.95
N ARG A 115 1.23 1.69 -4.22
CA ARG A 115 0.02 2.30 -4.78
C ARG A 115 -1.25 1.67 -4.21
N ILE A 116 -1.28 0.35 -4.02
CA ILE A 116 -2.41 -0.35 -3.42
C ILE A 116 -2.65 0.16 -2.00
N ALA A 117 -1.61 0.16 -1.15
CA ALA A 117 -1.72 0.60 0.25
C ALA A 117 -2.14 2.08 0.34
N ARG A 118 -1.55 2.96 -0.48
CA ARG A 118 -1.97 4.38 -0.58
C ARG A 118 -3.44 4.52 -0.95
N HIS A 119 -3.89 3.82 -1.99
CA HIS A 119 -5.28 3.89 -2.41
C HIS A 119 -6.24 3.31 -1.36
N GLN A 120 -5.83 2.31 -0.59
CA GLN A 120 -6.64 1.86 0.54
C GLN A 120 -6.79 2.95 1.61
N LEU A 121 -5.68 3.56 2.05
CA LEU A 121 -5.68 4.65 3.03
C LEU A 121 -6.49 5.87 2.56
N GLU A 122 -6.42 6.20 1.27
CA GLU A 122 -7.19 7.30 0.67
C GLU A 122 -8.70 7.06 0.71
N TRP A 123 -9.15 5.81 0.56
CA TRP A 123 -10.56 5.45 0.40
C TRP A 123 -11.23 4.94 1.67
N MET A 124 -10.47 4.44 2.64
CA MET A 124 -10.97 4.01 3.94
C MET A 124 -11.22 5.20 4.88
N SER A 125 -11.86 4.91 6.02
CA SER A 125 -11.97 5.87 7.13
C SER A 125 -10.68 5.85 7.96
N PRO A 126 -10.14 7.01 8.37
CA PRO A 126 -9.01 7.04 9.31
C PRO A 126 -9.37 6.57 10.74
N LEU A 127 -10.65 6.28 10.99
CA LEU A 127 -11.13 5.69 12.25
C LEU A 127 -11.27 4.15 12.17
N ASP A 128 -11.03 3.56 11.00
CA ASP A 128 -11.07 2.12 10.80
C ASP A 128 -9.85 1.46 11.46
N ASP A 129 -10.03 0.30 12.08
CA ASP A 129 -8.97 -0.41 12.78
C ASP A 129 -7.92 -1.00 11.82
N ALA A 130 -8.22 -1.10 10.52
CA ALA A 130 -7.24 -1.43 9.49
C ALA A 130 -6.25 -0.29 9.17
N PHE A 131 -6.54 0.96 9.58
CA PHE A 131 -5.70 2.12 9.24
C PHE A 131 -4.25 1.99 9.72
N PRO A 132 -3.97 1.72 11.01
CA PRO A 132 -2.60 1.60 11.48
C PRO A 132 -1.83 0.44 10.82
N ILE A 133 -2.52 -0.66 10.50
CA ILE A 133 -1.93 -1.84 9.85
C ILE A 133 -1.56 -1.51 8.40
N THR A 134 -2.46 -0.86 7.67
CA THR A 134 -2.22 -0.46 6.28
C THR A 134 -1.14 0.62 6.19
N GLN A 135 -1.03 1.48 7.22
CA GLN A 135 0.05 2.46 7.32
C GLN A 135 1.40 1.80 7.61
N GLU A 136 1.47 0.81 8.49
CA GLU A 136 2.68 0.02 8.74
C GLU A 136 3.19 -0.62 7.45
N ILE A 137 2.31 -1.34 6.74
CA ILE A 137 2.65 -1.95 5.44
C ILE A 137 3.15 -0.87 4.48
N LEU A 138 2.42 0.24 4.31
CA LEU A 138 2.85 1.31 3.41
C LEU A 138 4.25 1.87 3.76
N ASP A 139 4.56 2.04 5.05
CA ASP A 139 5.83 2.60 5.48
C ASP A 139 7.01 1.68 5.09
N ASP A 140 6.83 0.36 5.21
CA ASP A 140 7.82 -0.64 4.80
C ASP A 140 7.94 -0.71 3.26
N GLU A 141 6.81 -0.75 2.54
CA GLU A 141 6.78 -0.75 1.07
C GLU A 141 7.47 0.48 0.45
N LEU A 142 7.41 1.64 1.13
CA LEU A 142 8.14 2.85 0.70
C LEU A 142 9.65 2.71 0.81
N VAL A 143 10.13 1.88 1.74
CA VAL A 143 11.55 1.53 1.82
C VAL A 143 11.91 0.55 0.71
N HIS A 144 11.08 -0.47 0.46
CA HIS A 144 11.30 -1.46 -0.59
C HIS A 144 11.39 -0.80 -1.98
N GLN A 145 10.39 0.04 -2.31
CA GLN A 145 10.36 0.80 -3.55
C GLN A 145 11.63 1.65 -3.74
N ARG A 146 12.09 2.33 -2.68
CA ARG A 146 13.28 3.17 -2.74
C ARG A 146 14.53 2.36 -3.05
N VAL A 147 14.73 1.26 -2.32
CA VAL A 147 15.88 0.37 -2.53
C VAL A 147 15.86 -0.21 -3.94
N MET A 148 14.72 -0.68 -4.43
CA MET A 148 14.62 -1.22 -5.79
C MET A 148 14.86 -0.15 -6.86
N SER A 149 14.45 1.10 -6.62
CA SER A 149 14.77 2.23 -7.49
C SER A 149 16.28 2.50 -7.54
N GLU A 150 16.94 2.49 -6.37
CA GLU A 150 18.39 2.66 -6.26
C GLU A 150 19.16 1.49 -6.89
N LEU A 151 18.67 0.26 -6.76
CA LEU A 151 19.25 -0.89 -7.46
C LEU A 151 19.07 -0.75 -8.98
N ALA A 152 17.89 -0.34 -9.44
CA ALA A 152 17.66 -0.13 -10.86
C ALA A 152 18.62 0.91 -11.45
N GLU A 153 18.83 2.03 -10.74
CA GLU A 153 19.79 3.05 -11.14
C GLU A 153 21.23 2.51 -11.12
N ARG A 154 21.66 1.88 -10.02
CA ARG A 154 23.02 1.35 -9.85
C ARG A 154 23.40 0.32 -10.91
N HIS A 155 22.44 -0.50 -11.33
CA HIS A 155 22.67 -1.58 -12.29
C HIS A 155 22.29 -1.23 -13.73
N GLY A 156 21.83 0.00 -13.98
CA GLY A 156 21.41 0.45 -15.31
C GLY A 156 20.15 -0.25 -15.84
N VAL A 157 19.29 -0.74 -14.93
CA VAL A 157 18.10 -1.51 -15.26
C VAL A 157 16.98 -0.59 -15.73
N ARG A 158 16.38 -0.92 -16.87
CA ARG A 158 15.18 -0.25 -17.36
C ARG A 158 13.96 -0.79 -16.63
N THR A 159 13.18 0.11 -16.05
CA THR A 159 11.91 -0.23 -15.42
C THR A 159 10.88 -0.64 -16.47
N THR A 160 9.86 -1.39 -16.05
CA THR A 160 8.87 -1.96 -16.98
C THR A 160 8.04 -0.87 -17.66
N SER A 161 7.80 -1.05 -18.96
CA SER A 161 6.88 -0.17 -19.71
C SER A 161 5.40 -0.40 -19.40
N LEU A 162 5.07 -1.43 -18.62
CA LEU A 162 3.71 -1.75 -18.17
C LEU A 162 3.23 -0.92 -16.97
N ASP A 163 4.07 -0.04 -16.42
CA ASP A 163 3.73 0.77 -15.24
C ASP A 163 2.37 1.50 -15.34
N PRO A 164 1.96 2.08 -16.48
CA PRO A 164 0.63 2.69 -16.61
C PRO A 164 -0.54 1.71 -16.39
N LEU A 165 -0.38 0.45 -16.82
CA LEU A 165 -1.39 -0.59 -16.61
C LEU A 165 -1.40 -1.02 -15.15
N PHE A 166 -0.23 -1.20 -14.53
CA PHE A 166 -0.12 -1.56 -13.12
C PHE A 166 -0.65 -0.46 -12.21
N LYS A 167 -0.49 0.81 -12.58
CA LYS A 167 -1.11 1.95 -11.89
C LYS A 167 -2.64 1.81 -11.84
N LEU A 168 -3.27 1.46 -12.96
CA LEU A 168 -4.71 1.26 -13.03
C LEU A 168 -5.15 0.03 -12.20
N GLY A 169 -4.40 -1.07 -12.28
CA GLY A 169 -4.65 -2.27 -11.49
C GLY A 169 -4.54 -2.01 -9.98
N ALA A 170 -3.50 -1.29 -9.56
CA ALA A 170 -3.29 -0.92 -8.16
C ALA A 170 -4.41 -0.02 -7.62
N PHE A 171 -4.90 0.93 -8.43
CA PHE A 171 -6.09 1.72 -8.08
C PHE A 171 -7.32 0.84 -7.91
N ALA A 172 -7.59 -0.07 -8.85
CA ALA A 172 -8.75 -0.96 -8.79
C ALA A 172 -8.71 -1.88 -7.56
N LEU A 173 -7.54 -2.45 -7.25
CA LEU A 173 -7.35 -3.27 -6.06
C LEU A 173 -7.47 -2.45 -4.78
N GLY A 174 -6.73 -1.33 -4.66
CA GLY A 174 -6.71 -0.53 -3.44
C GLY A 174 -8.06 0.11 -3.13
N ALA A 175 -8.60 0.90 -4.05
CA ALA A 175 -9.89 1.57 -3.85
C ALA A 175 -11.06 0.56 -3.79
N GLY A 176 -11.02 -0.48 -4.61
CA GLY A 176 -12.07 -1.51 -4.64
C GLY A 176 -12.14 -2.32 -3.34
N THR A 177 -10.99 -2.75 -2.81
CA THR A 177 -10.96 -3.49 -1.55
C THR A 177 -11.30 -2.61 -0.35
N ALA A 178 -10.86 -1.35 -0.33
CA ALA A 178 -11.30 -0.38 0.68
C ALA A 178 -12.82 -0.15 0.67
N ALA A 179 -13.44 -0.10 -0.51
CA ALA A 179 -14.90 0.01 -0.62
C ALA A 179 -15.65 -1.24 -0.11
N LEU A 180 -15.01 -2.42 -0.15
CA LEU A 180 -15.53 -3.68 0.40
C LEU A 180 -15.28 -3.83 1.91
N GLY A 181 -14.37 -3.02 2.47
CA GLY A 181 -14.07 -2.94 3.90
C GLY A 181 -12.81 -3.71 4.32
N LYS A 182 -12.49 -3.60 5.61
CA LYS A 182 -11.27 -4.13 6.24
C LYS A 182 -10.87 -5.53 5.78
N CYS A 183 -11.77 -6.51 5.88
CA CYS A 183 -11.42 -7.91 5.56
C CYS A 183 -10.97 -8.07 4.11
N ALA A 184 -11.59 -7.35 3.16
CA ALA A 184 -11.18 -7.36 1.76
C ALA A 184 -9.81 -6.68 1.55
N MET A 185 -9.53 -5.61 2.28
CA MET A 185 -8.21 -4.96 2.27
C MET A 185 -7.11 -5.90 2.78
N MET A 186 -7.36 -6.56 3.90
CA MET A 186 -6.41 -7.52 4.50
C MET A 186 -6.23 -8.76 3.61
N CYS A 187 -7.30 -9.22 2.96
CA CYS A 187 -7.22 -10.27 1.93
C CYS A 187 -6.38 -9.82 0.72
N CYS A 188 -6.45 -8.54 0.33
CA CYS A 188 -5.63 -8.01 -0.74
C CYS A 188 -4.15 -8.09 -0.39
N HIS A 189 -3.74 -7.57 0.76
CA HIS A 189 -2.36 -7.67 1.23
C HIS A 189 -1.92 -9.12 1.36
N ALA A 190 -2.66 -9.95 2.09
CA ALA A 190 -2.30 -11.37 2.24
C ALA A 190 -2.12 -12.10 0.88
N ALA A 191 -2.92 -11.77 -0.13
CA ALA A 191 -2.80 -12.37 -1.46
C ALA A 191 -1.61 -11.81 -2.27
N VAL A 192 -1.41 -10.48 -2.25
CA VAL A 192 -0.29 -9.82 -2.94
C VAL A 192 1.02 -10.31 -2.34
N GLU A 193 1.17 -10.22 -1.02
CA GLU A 193 2.45 -10.51 -0.35
C GLU A 193 2.78 -11.99 -0.34
N ALA A 194 1.79 -12.89 -0.27
CA ALA A 194 2.03 -14.31 -0.51
C ALA A 194 2.60 -14.58 -1.92
N THR A 195 2.19 -13.77 -2.92
CA THR A 195 2.70 -13.91 -4.29
C THR A 195 4.09 -13.32 -4.44
N ILE A 196 4.37 -12.18 -3.81
CA ILE A 196 5.70 -11.55 -3.83
C ILE A 196 6.71 -12.42 -3.04
N PHE A 197 6.32 -12.96 -1.88
CA PHE A 197 7.11 -13.92 -1.12
C PHE A 197 7.50 -15.16 -1.94
N GLU A 198 6.53 -15.78 -2.63
CA GLU A 198 6.79 -16.90 -3.54
C GLU A 198 7.75 -16.48 -4.66
N HIS A 199 7.54 -15.29 -5.23
CA HIS A 199 8.39 -14.76 -6.29
C HIS A 199 9.84 -14.59 -5.85
N TYR A 200 10.09 -13.97 -4.69
CA TYR A 200 11.43 -13.80 -4.15
C TYR A 200 12.12 -15.13 -3.86
N ASN A 201 11.40 -16.12 -3.35
CA ASN A 201 11.94 -17.47 -3.19
C ASN A 201 12.37 -18.10 -4.53
N ASP A 202 11.57 -17.95 -5.57
CA ASP A 202 11.91 -18.45 -6.90
C ASP A 202 13.14 -17.72 -7.46
N GLN A 203 13.21 -16.40 -7.33
CA GLN A 203 14.37 -15.61 -7.75
C GLN A 203 15.66 -16.04 -7.05
N LEU A 204 15.63 -16.25 -5.71
CA LEU A 204 16.82 -16.69 -4.97
C LEU A 204 17.34 -18.03 -5.48
N ARG A 205 16.45 -18.96 -5.85
CA ARG A 205 16.85 -20.23 -6.48
C ARG A 205 17.43 -20.01 -7.87
N GLU A 206 16.81 -19.17 -8.70
CA GLU A 206 17.32 -18.84 -10.04
C GLU A 206 18.71 -18.19 -9.98
N LEU A 207 18.92 -17.26 -9.04
CA LEU A 207 20.19 -16.59 -8.80
C LEU A 207 21.25 -17.59 -8.32
N GLN A 208 20.92 -18.51 -7.40
CA GLN A 208 21.86 -19.54 -6.96
C GLN A 208 22.28 -20.46 -8.12
N VAL A 209 21.32 -20.91 -8.93
CA VAL A 209 21.63 -21.75 -10.10
C VAL A 209 22.56 -21.03 -11.08
N LEU A 210 22.39 -19.72 -11.28
CA LEU A 210 23.26 -18.96 -12.17
C LEU A 210 24.65 -18.73 -11.57
N GLU A 211 24.73 -18.50 -10.26
CA GLU A 211 25.99 -18.41 -9.53
C GLU A 211 26.80 -19.70 -9.64
N ASP A 212 26.17 -20.85 -9.42
CA ASP A 212 26.83 -22.16 -9.54
C ASP A 212 27.36 -22.40 -10.96
N LYS A 213 26.57 -22.03 -11.98
CA LYS A 213 26.96 -22.13 -13.41
C LYS A 213 28.13 -21.22 -13.79
N CYS A 214 28.31 -20.11 -13.08
CA CYS A 214 29.37 -19.14 -13.34
C CYS A 214 30.56 -19.28 -12.38
N SER A 215 30.56 -20.26 -11.47
CA SER A 215 31.56 -20.40 -10.40
C SER A 215 33.01 -20.53 -10.88
N ASP A 216 33.24 -21.12 -12.05
CA ASP A 216 34.56 -21.26 -12.67
C ASP A 216 35.03 -20.00 -13.42
N ILE A 217 34.17 -18.98 -13.55
CA ILE A 217 34.48 -17.75 -14.28
C ILE A 217 35.05 -16.73 -13.30
N LYS A 218 36.18 -16.11 -13.67
CA LYS A 218 36.80 -15.06 -12.85
C LYS A 218 35.96 -13.78 -12.89
N GLU A 219 35.40 -13.42 -11.74
CA GLU A 219 34.68 -12.17 -11.52
C GLU A 219 35.54 -11.18 -10.72
N SER A 220 35.36 -9.88 -10.97
CA SER A 220 35.94 -8.84 -10.12
C SER A 220 35.26 -8.81 -8.75
N GLU A 221 35.96 -8.28 -7.73
CA GLU A 221 35.34 -8.13 -6.40
C GLU A 221 34.12 -7.20 -6.44
N ALA A 222 34.12 -6.20 -7.32
CA ALA A 222 32.97 -5.31 -7.51
C ALA A 222 31.74 -6.08 -8.03
N GLU A 223 31.91 -7.00 -8.99
CA GLU A 223 30.80 -7.84 -9.49
C GLU A 223 30.26 -8.77 -8.40
N LYS A 224 31.15 -9.39 -7.61
CA LYS A 224 30.72 -10.25 -6.50
C LYS A 224 29.94 -9.50 -5.45
N THR A 225 30.40 -8.30 -5.06
CA THR A 225 29.68 -7.44 -4.12
C THR A 225 28.32 -7.02 -4.68
N ALA A 226 28.29 -6.56 -5.94
CA ALA A 226 27.05 -6.14 -6.60
C ALA A 226 26.01 -7.28 -6.68
N TRP A 227 26.47 -8.51 -6.95
CA TRP A 227 25.62 -9.71 -6.97
C TRP A 227 25.09 -10.08 -5.58
N ALA A 228 25.98 -10.07 -4.58
CA ALA A 228 25.62 -10.37 -3.19
C ALA A 228 24.65 -9.33 -2.62
N ASP A 229 24.83 -8.04 -2.95
CA ASP A 229 23.97 -6.95 -2.49
C ASP A 229 22.53 -7.17 -2.96
N VAL A 230 22.30 -7.48 -4.25
CA VAL A 230 20.97 -7.78 -4.78
C VAL A 230 20.36 -9.00 -4.07
N LYS A 231 21.12 -10.10 -3.91
CA LYS A 231 20.65 -11.30 -3.18
C LYS A 231 20.26 -10.95 -1.74
N ASN A 232 21.04 -10.13 -1.05
CA ASN A 232 20.79 -9.75 0.34
C ASN A 232 19.51 -8.94 0.49
N TYR A 233 19.24 -8.00 -0.42
CA TYR A 233 17.98 -7.27 -0.43
C TYR A 233 16.78 -8.17 -0.72
N ILE A 234 16.90 -9.09 -1.68
CA ILE A 234 15.83 -10.06 -1.98
C ILE A 234 15.53 -10.95 -0.76
N VAL A 235 16.56 -11.43 -0.05
CA VAL A 235 16.38 -12.20 1.19
C VAL A 235 15.66 -11.37 2.25
N LYS A 236 16.07 -10.11 2.42
CA LYS A 236 15.45 -9.20 3.40
C LYS A 236 13.98 -8.96 3.08
N PHE A 237 13.66 -8.56 1.86
CA PHE A 237 12.29 -8.23 1.44
C PHE A 237 11.41 -9.47 1.44
N ARG A 238 11.92 -10.64 1.03
CA ARG A 238 11.20 -11.91 1.24
C ARG A 238 10.75 -12.09 2.69
N ASP A 239 11.62 -11.87 3.65
CA ASP A 239 11.28 -12.09 5.06
C ASP A 239 10.28 -11.03 5.58
N GLU A 240 10.38 -9.80 5.09
CA GLU A 240 9.45 -8.69 5.38
C GLU A 240 8.07 -8.91 4.73
N GLU A 241 8.00 -9.38 3.48
CA GLU A 241 6.73 -9.73 2.81
C GLU A 241 5.97 -10.83 3.53
N LYS A 242 6.69 -11.76 4.15
CA LYS A 242 6.05 -12.79 4.96
C LYS A 242 5.34 -12.18 6.17
N HIS A 243 5.95 -11.18 6.82
CA HIS A 243 5.31 -10.45 7.92
C HIS A 243 4.08 -9.70 7.42
N HIS A 244 4.16 -9.01 6.29
CA HIS A 244 3.00 -8.33 5.69
C HIS A 244 1.86 -9.30 5.34
N GLN A 245 2.18 -10.48 4.80
CA GLN A 245 1.21 -11.55 4.56
C GLN A 245 0.52 -11.95 5.88
N GLU A 246 1.30 -12.22 6.92
CA GLU A 246 0.79 -12.63 8.24
C GLU A 246 -0.05 -11.53 8.89
N LEU A 247 0.30 -10.25 8.72
CA LEU A 247 -0.54 -9.12 9.15
C LEU A 247 -1.92 -9.18 8.50
N GLY A 248 -2.00 -9.42 7.19
CA GLY A 248 -3.28 -9.58 6.51
C GLY A 248 -4.10 -10.76 7.05
N GLU A 249 -3.45 -11.92 7.22
CA GLU A 249 -4.09 -13.14 7.73
C GLU A 249 -4.64 -12.96 9.17
N GLN A 250 -3.83 -12.38 10.05
CA GLN A 250 -4.19 -12.17 11.45
C GLN A 250 -5.27 -11.10 11.64
N ASN A 251 -5.48 -10.24 10.64
CA ASN A 251 -6.45 -9.14 10.69
C ASN A 251 -7.72 -9.39 9.87
N GLY A 252 -8.03 -10.65 9.59
CA GLY A 252 -9.33 -11.07 9.05
C GLY A 252 -9.40 -11.17 7.53
N ALA A 253 -8.27 -11.41 6.85
CA ALA A 253 -8.26 -11.73 5.43
C ALA A 253 -9.24 -12.85 5.06
N ASP A 254 -9.28 -13.93 5.86
CA ASP A 254 -10.13 -15.10 5.65
C ASP A 254 -11.64 -14.83 5.76
N GLN A 255 -12.01 -13.68 6.34
CA GLN A 255 -13.38 -13.20 6.48
C GLN A 255 -13.82 -12.30 5.31
N ALA A 256 -12.98 -12.11 4.30
CA ALA A 256 -13.33 -11.29 3.15
C ALA A 256 -14.56 -11.84 2.39
N PRO A 257 -15.38 -10.96 1.79
CA PRO A 257 -16.47 -11.39 0.93
C PRO A 257 -15.97 -12.28 -0.21
N VAL A 258 -16.50 -13.50 -0.30
CA VAL A 258 -16.12 -14.49 -1.33
C VAL A 258 -14.60 -14.80 -1.28
N TYR A 259 -14.01 -14.86 -0.08
CA TYR A 259 -12.57 -14.97 0.17
C TYR A 259 -11.79 -15.89 -0.79
N PRO A 260 -12.16 -17.17 -1.02
CA PRO A 260 -11.36 -18.04 -1.89
C PRO A 260 -11.25 -17.50 -3.33
N LEU A 261 -12.29 -16.83 -3.83
CA LEU A 261 -12.27 -16.24 -5.16
C LEU A 261 -11.43 -14.96 -5.19
N LEU A 262 -11.61 -14.09 -4.19
CA LEU A 262 -10.87 -12.83 -4.09
C LEU A 262 -9.37 -13.09 -3.94
N TYR A 263 -8.99 -13.91 -2.96
CA TYR A 263 -7.60 -14.26 -2.67
C TYR A 263 -6.90 -14.88 -3.88
N ASN A 264 -7.47 -15.94 -4.46
CA ASN A 264 -6.86 -16.60 -5.61
C ASN A 264 -6.90 -15.75 -6.89
N GLY A 265 -7.92 -14.90 -7.06
CA GLY A 265 -8.01 -13.97 -8.17
C GLY A 265 -6.91 -12.92 -8.14
N ILE A 266 -6.66 -12.32 -6.97
CA ILE A 266 -5.56 -11.37 -6.77
C ILE A 266 -4.22 -12.05 -6.99
N ARG A 267 -3.99 -13.23 -6.41
CA ARG A 267 -2.76 -14.02 -6.65
C ARG A 267 -2.52 -14.30 -8.13
N LEU A 268 -3.56 -14.70 -8.86
CA LEU A 268 -3.46 -14.95 -10.30
C LEU A 268 -3.08 -13.66 -11.05
N ALA A 269 -3.73 -12.54 -10.74
CA ALA A 269 -3.41 -11.24 -11.34
C ALA A 269 -1.96 -10.84 -11.08
N CYS A 270 -1.48 -10.98 -9.83
CA CYS A 270 -0.10 -10.71 -9.47
C CYS A 270 0.89 -11.61 -10.21
N LYS A 271 0.63 -12.93 -10.30
CA LYS A 271 1.47 -13.88 -11.05
C LYS A 271 1.57 -13.54 -12.53
N VAL A 272 0.46 -13.11 -13.15
CA VAL A 272 0.45 -12.61 -14.53
C VAL A 272 1.26 -11.32 -14.63
N GLY A 273 1.08 -10.38 -13.70
CA GLY A 273 1.86 -9.14 -13.62
C GLY A 273 3.36 -9.39 -13.57
N VAL A 274 3.81 -10.25 -12.66
CA VAL A 274 5.22 -10.71 -12.53
C VAL A 274 5.72 -11.30 -13.85
N ALA A 275 4.97 -12.24 -14.44
CA ALA A 275 5.39 -12.88 -15.69
C ALA A 275 5.54 -11.90 -16.87
N CYS A 276 4.70 -10.86 -16.92
CA CYS A 276 4.77 -9.81 -17.93
C CYS A 276 5.93 -8.83 -17.65
N ALA A 277 6.06 -8.37 -16.39
CA ALA A 277 7.08 -7.39 -15.98
C ALA A 277 8.51 -7.93 -16.08
N LYS A 278 8.73 -9.24 -15.92
CA LYS A 278 10.02 -9.89 -16.20
C LYS A 278 10.55 -9.63 -17.62
N ARG A 279 9.65 -9.38 -18.59
CA ARG A 279 9.98 -9.30 -20.02
C ARG A 279 9.92 -7.89 -20.61
N ILE A 280 9.04 -7.04 -20.08
CA ILE A 280 8.56 -5.80 -20.73
C ILE A 280 8.98 -4.55 -19.94
#